data_AF-A0A7V3DHF7-F1
#
_entry.id   AF-A0A7V3DHF7-F1
#
_cell.length_a   1.000
_cell.length_b   1.000
_cell.length_c   1.000
_cell.angle_alpha   90.00
_cell.angle_beta   90.00
_cell.angle_gamma   90.00
#
_symmetry.space_group_name_H-M   'P 1'
#
loop_
_entity.id
_entity.type
_entity.pdbx_description
1 polymer ?
#
loop_
_entity_poly.entity_id
_entity_poly.type
_entity_poly.pdbx_seq_one_letter_code
_entity_poly.pdbx_strand_id
1 'polypeptide(L)'
;MNRQHLRLLSLLFLGAIWTSTVTGAYAAVQAEYFSWTGFANPATPAAAPLRPYVSGGDTVVQRVTVTEGNIDRNFDSNPPNLPNIGNDNFAVRWRGMVNIPASGSWTFYVTSDDGIRLWIDQGLLTGQWIDRGAATDSAAITLSAGLHDVTVEYYERGGGAVAQLEWSGPGVGRQIVPASSLSLPPENGLNGRYITNSTNPLDSPTITRYDYQIRFPWDTQSPDNSVSAENFTARWVGKVLAPTTGTYNFIMRTDDGNELWVNGTRILNNINTATAPADFTSSPITLTGGQYYSIDARFREQTGGAHCELRWVGPGIADQLVPEWMLFTAMNQAPTNIVPSDTNIDENQAINAVVCTLATTDTDNPTGAPPHVYTIVGGADAASFNINGTELRANATFNFEAKSSYQVTLRSTDVSSVDPSPYYDKTFTISVNNINETPTDITPSDTNVDENAGANAVVCTLSTTDPDNPGANQSHVYTIVGGADAALFNTNSNELRLNNNVDFETKSTLEVRVRTTDNSAPQTPPSLWYEETLVISVNNVNEAPT
;
A
#
# COMPACT_ATOMS: atom_id res chain seq x y z
N MET A 1 -61.37 -25.28 -4.94
CA MET A 1 -60.56 -26.35 -4.31
C MET A 1 -59.09 -25.94 -4.40
N ASN A 2 -58.44 -25.77 -3.23
CA ASN A 2 -57.00 -25.75 -2.86
C ASN A 2 -55.94 -25.21 -3.85
N ARG A 3 -55.21 -24.11 -3.54
CA ARG A 3 -54.03 -23.97 -2.61
C ARG A 3 -52.84 -24.83 -3.09
N GLN A 4 -51.62 -24.34 -3.36
CA GLN A 4 -50.70 -23.47 -2.59
C GLN A 4 -49.70 -22.73 -3.54
N HIS A 5 -49.49 -21.42 -3.42
CA HIS A 5 -48.42 -20.70 -2.68
C HIS A 5 -46.96 -21.12 -2.98
N LEU A 6 -46.24 -20.28 -3.72
CA LEU A 6 -44.77 -20.17 -3.65
C LEU A 6 -44.43 -18.83 -2.97
N ARG A 7 -43.80 -18.90 -1.80
CA ARG A 7 -43.34 -17.77 -0.97
C ARG A 7 -41.86 -17.50 -1.21
N LEU A 8 -41.51 -16.23 -1.01
CA LEU A 8 -40.19 -15.62 -0.79
C LEU A 8 -39.06 -16.61 -0.43
N LEU A 9 -37.95 -16.51 -1.17
CA LEU A 9 -36.64 -16.90 -0.66
C LEU A 9 -35.89 -15.65 -0.21
N SER A 10 -35.91 -15.43 1.10
CA SER A 10 -35.02 -14.54 1.83
C SER A 10 -33.59 -15.08 1.75
N LEU A 11 -32.70 -14.35 1.08
CA LEU A 11 -31.27 -14.63 1.15
C LEU A 11 -30.77 -14.14 2.52
N LEU A 12 -30.54 -15.08 3.42
CA LEU A 12 -29.78 -14.89 4.65
C LEU A 12 -28.39 -14.38 4.29
N PHE A 13 -28.10 -13.11 4.53
CA PHE A 13 -26.73 -12.71 4.81
C PHE A 13 -26.38 -13.30 6.17
N LEU A 14 -25.69 -14.44 6.18
CA LEU A 14 -24.92 -14.83 7.34
C LEU A 14 -23.96 -13.69 7.63
N GLY A 15 -24.09 -13.09 8.82
CA GLY A 15 -23.06 -12.25 9.37
C GLY A 15 -21.76 -13.05 9.38
N ALA A 16 -20.83 -12.68 8.51
CA ALA A 16 -19.45 -13.06 8.68
C ALA A 16 -18.99 -12.38 9.98
N ILE A 17 -19.04 -13.12 11.07
CA ILE A 17 -18.30 -12.80 12.28
C ILE A 17 -16.84 -12.97 11.86
N TRP A 18 -16.21 -11.85 11.50
CA TRP A 18 -14.77 -11.81 11.33
C TRP A 18 -14.16 -11.98 12.71
N THR A 19 -13.90 -13.23 13.08
CA THR A 19 -12.89 -13.57 14.08
C THR A 19 -11.54 -13.46 13.39
N SER A 20 -11.13 -12.25 13.02
CA SER A 20 -9.71 -12.03 12.79
C SER A 20 -9.06 -12.02 14.17
N THR A 21 -8.46 -13.14 14.55
CA THR A 21 -7.29 -13.10 15.42
C THR A 21 -6.30 -12.16 14.75
N VAL A 22 -6.25 -10.91 15.19
CA VAL A 22 -5.18 -9.97 14.88
C VAL A 22 -3.93 -10.50 15.59
N THR A 23 -3.27 -11.47 14.99
CA THR A 23 -1.92 -11.89 15.38
C THR A 23 -0.96 -11.05 14.56
N GLY A 24 -0.54 -9.92 15.14
CA GLY A 24 0.52 -9.07 14.63
C GLY A 24 0.11 -7.62 14.43
N ALA A 25 0.92 -6.74 15.03
CA ALA A 25 0.91 -5.27 14.98
C ALA A 25 0.03 -4.52 16.00
N TYR A 26 0.65 -3.50 16.59
CA TYR A 26 0.19 -2.53 17.61
C TYR A 26 0.06 -3.06 19.03
N ALA A 27 1.22 -3.14 19.68
CA ALA A 27 1.36 -3.27 21.11
C ALA A 27 1.71 -1.89 21.73
N ALA A 28 0.87 -0.87 21.54
CA ALA A 28 1.17 0.50 21.96
C ALA A 28 -0.08 1.39 22.15
N VAL A 29 0.00 2.42 23.00
CA VAL A 29 -0.97 3.53 23.15
C VAL A 29 -0.33 4.84 22.68
N GLN A 30 -1.13 5.82 22.26
CA GLN A 30 -0.66 7.18 22.01
C GLN A 30 -0.52 7.91 23.35
N ALA A 31 0.63 8.54 23.61
CA ALA A 31 0.88 9.34 24.79
C ALA A 31 1.13 10.81 24.40
N GLU A 32 0.43 11.72 25.04
CA GLU A 32 0.55 13.15 24.82
C GLU A 32 1.08 13.81 26.09
N TYR A 33 2.28 14.38 26.00
CA TYR A 33 2.93 15.06 27.11
C TYR A 33 2.72 16.56 27.00
N PHE A 34 2.41 17.19 28.13
CA PHE A 34 2.15 18.62 28.28
C PHE A 34 3.03 19.21 29.37
N SER A 35 3.55 20.42 29.18
CA SER A 35 4.26 21.19 30.22
C SER A 35 3.67 22.60 30.40
N TRP A 36 3.86 23.17 31.59
CA TRP A 36 3.26 24.44 32.03
C TRP A 36 4.26 25.34 32.77
N THR A 37 4.00 26.64 32.81
CA THR A 37 4.70 27.58 33.71
C THR A 37 3.69 28.34 34.58
N GLY A 38 3.80 28.20 35.91
CA GLY A 38 2.99 28.92 36.90
C GLY A 38 1.68 28.22 37.27
N PHE A 39 1.70 27.40 38.33
CA PHE A 39 0.56 26.55 38.70
C PHE A 39 -0.45 27.30 39.58
N ALA A 40 -1.62 27.63 39.04
CA ALA A 40 -2.83 27.78 39.86
C ALA A 40 -3.46 26.38 39.99
N ASN A 41 -3.87 26.01 41.20
CA ASN A 41 -4.43 24.69 41.49
C ASN A 41 -5.54 24.33 40.48
N PRO A 42 -5.44 23.21 39.75
CA PRO A 42 -6.47 22.78 38.82
C PRO A 42 -7.76 22.48 39.60
N ALA A 43 -8.78 23.31 39.40
CA ALA A 43 -10.09 23.01 39.95
C ALA A 43 -10.59 21.68 39.36
N THR A 44 -11.22 20.85 40.20
CA THR A 44 -11.90 19.61 39.79
C THR A 44 -12.76 19.85 38.54
N PRO A 45 -12.40 19.30 37.36
CA PRO A 45 -13.22 19.44 36.17
C PRO A 45 -14.43 18.50 36.24
N ALA A 46 -15.57 18.95 35.72
CA ALA A 46 -16.78 18.15 35.57
C ALA A 46 -16.51 16.85 34.77
N ALA A 47 -17.33 15.83 34.99
CA ALA A 47 -17.23 14.43 34.55
C ALA A 47 -17.14 14.15 33.03
N ALA A 48 -16.68 15.09 32.20
CA ALA A 48 -16.55 14.95 30.75
C ALA A 48 -15.08 14.86 30.30
N PRO A 49 -14.70 13.89 29.44
CA PRO A 49 -13.31 13.63 29.03
C PRO A 49 -12.72 14.63 28.01
N LEU A 50 -13.31 15.81 27.80
CA LEU A 50 -13.09 16.60 26.56
C LEU A 50 -12.66 18.07 26.72
N ARG A 51 -12.17 18.50 27.89
CA ARG A 51 -11.56 19.84 28.00
C ARG A 51 -10.03 19.74 27.92
N PRO A 52 -9.36 20.51 27.05
CA PRO A 52 -7.96 20.86 27.28
C PRO A 52 -7.87 21.44 28.68
N TYR A 53 -6.85 21.01 29.41
CA TYR A 53 -6.63 21.37 30.79
C TYR A 53 -6.26 22.85 30.88
N VAL A 54 -7.24 23.73 30.97
CA VAL A 54 -7.06 25.14 31.33
C VAL A 54 -8.30 25.60 32.09
N SER A 55 -8.20 25.71 33.41
CA SER A 55 -9.09 26.59 34.17
C SER A 55 -8.36 27.91 34.36
N GLY A 56 -8.77 28.94 33.63
CA GLY A 56 -8.49 30.35 33.97
C GLY A 56 -7.00 30.73 34.07
N GLY A 57 -6.31 30.87 32.93
CA GLY A 57 -5.05 31.62 32.83
C GLY A 57 -3.82 30.84 32.39
N ASP A 58 -3.87 29.50 32.41
CA ASP A 58 -2.70 28.68 32.04
C ASP A 58 -2.52 28.62 30.52
N THR A 59 -1.30 28.88 30.05
CA THR A 59 -0.94 28.73 28.63
C THR A 59 -0.27 27.38 28.44
N VAL A 60 -0.84 26.49 27.64
CA VAL A 60 -0.14 25.26 27.20
C VAL A 60 1.13 25.69 26.49
N VAL A 61 2.30 25.32 27.03
CA VAL A 61 3.57 25.78 26.47
C VAL A 61 3.98 24.88 25.30
N GLN A 62 3.83 23.55 25.42
CA GLN A 62 4.15 22.56 24.37
C GLN A 62 3.32 21.27 24.49
N ARG A 63 3.13 20.56 23.36
CA ARG A 63 2.55 19.20 23.26
C ARG A 63 3.53 18.30 22.50
N VAL A 64 3.97 17.21 23.11
CA VAL A 64 4.79 16.17 22.47
C VAL A 64 3.99 14.88 22.41
N THR A 65 3.83 14.31 21.21
CA THR A 65 3.10 13.06 21.00
C THR A 65 4.08 11.93 20.70
N VAL A 66 3.96 10.83 21.44
CA VAL A 66 4.74 9.60 21.26
C VAL A 66 3.84 8.37 21.31
N THR A 67 4.39 7.20 21.00
CA THR A 67 3.73 5.91 21.20
C THR A 67 4.45 5.12 22.29
N GLU A 68 3.68 4.42 23.11
CA GLU A 68 4.18 3.75 24.30
C GLU A 68 3.62 2.34 24.41
N GLY A 69 4.50 1.35 24.64
CA GLY A 69 4.09 -0.05 24.64
C GLY A 69 3.14 -0.44 25.78
N ASN A 70 3.25 0.27 26.90
CA ASN A 70 2.39 0.12 28.07
C ASN A 70 2.37 1.43 28.86
N ILE A 71 1.48 1.50 29.85
CA ILE A 71 1.47 2.57 30.86
C ILE A 71 2.06 1.99 32.13
N ASP A 72 3.39 2.01 32.19
CA ASP A 72 4.20 1.58 33.32
C ASP A 72 5.39 2.53 33.45
N ARG A 73 5.16 3.69 34.06
CA ARG A 73 6.16 4.74 34.19
C ARG A 73 6.44 4.99 35.65
N ASN A 74 7.66 4.67 36.06
CA ASN A 74 8.23 5.22 37.28
C ASN A 74 9.30 6.23 36.87
N PHE A 75 8.97 7.51 36.97
CA PHE A 75 9.88 8.61 36.67
C PHE A 75 10.78 8.92 37.88
N ASP A 76 10.38 8.49 39.09
CA ASP A 76 11.00 8.93 40.36
C ASP A 76 11.15 10.46 40.35
N SER A 77 12.37 11.00 40.48
CA SER A 77 12.63 12.44 40.41
C SER A 77 13.11 12.93 39.03
N ASN A 78 12.98 12.12 37.98
CA ASN A 78 13.51 12.39 36.64
C ASN A 78 12.41 12.87 35.68
N PRO A 79 12.74 13.63 34.63
CA PRO A 79 11.77 14.00 33.61
C PRO A 79 11.44 12.82 32.69
N PRO A 80 10.35 12.91 31.89
CA PRO A 80 10.04 11.95 30.83
C PRO A 80 11.08 11.83 29.70
N ASN A 81 12.17 12.61 29.74
CA ASN A 81 13.21 12.70 28.70
C ASN A 81 12.67 13.09 27.32
N LEU A 82 11.62 13.91 27.28
CA LEU A 82 11.08 14.50 26.07
C LEU A 82 11.49 15.96 25.93
N PRO A 83 11.64 16.49 24.71
CA PRO A 83 12.01 17.88 24.50
C PRO A 83 11.07 18.82 25.26
N ASN A 84 11.64 19.68 26.10
CA ASN A 84 10.94 20.73 26.86
C ASN A 84 9.86 20.23 27.84
N ILE A 85 9.97 18.98 28.30
CA ILE A 85 9.22 18.45 29.45
C ILE A 85 10.19 18.29 30.62
N GLY A 86 9.94 19.05 31.71
CA GLY A 86 10.77 19.04 32.91
C GLY A 86 10.40 17.92 33.90
N ASN A 87 11.09 17.89 35.04
CA ASN A 87 10.87 16.88 36.09
C ASN A 87 9.53 17.07 36.79
N ASP A 88 9.08 18.32 36.91
CA ASP A 88 7.86 18.71 37.61
C ASP A 88 6.94 19.48 36.65
N ASN A 89 5.68 19.63 37.04
CA ASN A 89 4.67 20.40 36.30
C ASN A 89 4.48 19.90 34.87
N PHE A 90 4.26 18.59 34.73
CA PHE A 90 3.88 17.99 33.47
C PHE A 90 2.60 17.17 33.60
N ALA A 91 1.94 16.94 32.48
CA ALA A 91 0.79 16.04 32.41
C ALA A 91 0.95 15.09 31.23
N VAL A 92 0.35 13.92 31.35
CA VAL A 92 0.33 12.92 30.29
C VAL A 92 -1.10 12.46 30.06
N ARG A 93 -1.46 12.34 28.79
CA ARG A 93 -2.68 11.66 28.38
C ARG A 93 -2.31 10.47 27.50
N TRP A 94 -2.62 9.27 27.99
CA TRP A 94 -2.57 8.05 27.20
C TRP A 94 -3.94 7.73 26.62
N ARG A 95 -3.96 7.37 25.32
CA ARG A 95 -5.16 6.97 24.58
C ARG A 95 -4.88 5.74 23.73
N GLY A 96 -5.80 4.79 23.74
CA GLY A 96 -5.74 3.63 22.86
C GLY A 96 -6.93 2.71 23.05
N MET A 97 -6.77 1.46 22.63
CA MET A 97 -7.70 0.38 22.90
C MET A 97 -7.08 -0.62 23.86
N VAL A 98 -7.88 -1.16 24.75
CA VAL A 98 -7.54 -2.34 25.54
C VAL A 98 -8.30 -3.55 25.00
N ASN A 99 -7.57 -4.59 24.58
CA ASN A 99 -8.15 -5.85 24.13
C ASN A 99 -8.44 -6.75 25.33
N ILE A 100 -9.72 -6.90 25.65
CA ILE A 100 -10.23 -7.75 26.72
C ILE A 100 -10.28 -9.21 26.25
N PRO A 101 -9.49 -10.13 26.84
CA PRO A 101 -9.40 -11.53 26.39
C PRO A 101 -10.68 -12.35 26.55
N ALA A 102 -11.51 -12.01 27.55
CA ALA A 102 -12.72 -12.74 27.87
C ALA A 102 -13.79 -11.81 28.47
N SER A 103 -15.04 -11.99 28.05
CA SER A 103 -16.17 -11.27 28.64
C SER A 103 -16.30 -11.60 30.12
N GLY A 104 -16.55 -10.58 30.96
CA GLY A 104 -16.73 -10.77 32.40
C GLY A 104 -16.42 -9.50 33.20
N SER A 105 -16.29 -9.66 34.51
CA SER A 105 -15.92 -8.57 35.42
C SER A 105 -14.40 -8.40 35.46
N TRP A 106 -13.92 -7.23 35.03
CA TRP A 106 -12.53 -6.82 35.04
C TRP A 106 -12.32 -5.72 36.06
N THR A 107 -11.27 -5.80 36.86
CA THR A 107 -10.84 -4.73 37.77
C THR A 107 -9.62 -4.04 37.18
N PHE A 108 -9.71 -2.73 36.99
CA PHE A 108 -8.56 -1.91 36.61
C PHE A 108 -7.99 -1.21 37.83
N TYR A 109 -6.68 -1.03 37.85
CA TYR A 109 -5.94 -0.31 38.88
C TYR A 109 -5.09 0.76 38.22
N VAL A 110 -5.06 1.95 38.81
CA VAL A 110 -4.18 3.04 38.41
C VAL A 110 -3.35 3.47 39.61
N THR A 111 -2.03 3.43 39.46
CA THR A 111 -1.10 3.87 40.50
C THR A 111 -0.48 5.19 40.07
N SER A 112 -0.55 6.22 40.91
CA SER A 112 0.04 7.51 40.59
C SER A 112 0.54 8.33 41.78
N ASP A 113 1.55 9.14 41.49
CA ASP A 113 2.07 10.30 42.23
C ASP A 113 2.33 11.35 41.15
N ASP A 114 1.56 12.44 40.99
CA ASP A 114 0.38 12.88 41.73
C ASP A 114 -0.96 12.26 41.23
N GLY A 115 -1.75 13.00 40.44
CA GLY A 115 -3.14 12.69 40.13
C GLY A 115 -3.32 11.87 38.86
N ILE A 116 -4.29 10.97 38.85
CA ILE A 116 -4.60 10.08 37.71
C ILE A 116 -6.10 9.85 37.58
N ARG A 117 -6.58 9.65 36.35
CA ARG A 117 -7.95 9.24 36.06
C ARG A 117 -7.97 8.24 34.91
N LEU A 118 -8.84 7.24 35.02
CA LEU A 118 -9.05 6.18 34.04
C LEU A 118 -10.48 6.20 33.52
N TRP A 119 -10.63 6.18 32.20
CA TRP A 119 -11.89 5.92 31.51
C TRP A 119 -11.79 4.63 30.73
N ILE A 120 -12.88 3.86 30.77
CA ILE A 120 -13.12 2.70 29.91
C ILE A 120 -14.51 2.87 29.29
N ASP A 121 -14.64 2.66 27.98
CA ASP A 121 -15.89 2.84 27.23
C ASP A 121 -16.57 4.20 27.51
N GLN A 122 -15.77 5.27 27.56
CA GLN A 122 -16.16 6.66 27.94
C GLN A 122 -16.64 6.87 29.38
N GLY A 123 -16.83 5.82 30.17
CA GLY A 123 -17.17 5.92 31.58
C GLY A 123 -15.94 6.23 32.41
N LEU A 124 -15.96 7.30 33.22
CA LEU A 124 -14.95 7.50 34.25
C LEU A 124 -15.04 6.30 35.20
N LEU A 125 -14.01 5.45 35.18
CA LEU A 125 -13.98 4.21 35.93
C LEU A 125 -13.43 4.44 37.34
N THR A 126 -12.26 5.07 37.45
CA THR A 126 -11.58 5.31 38.73
C THR A 126 -10.49 6.38 38.63
N GLY A 127 -9.86 6.71 39.77
CA GLY A 127 -8.77 7.68 39.89
C GLY A 127 -9.14 8.93 40.68
N GLN A 128 -8.12 9.66 41.15
CA GLN A 128 -8.24 10.92 41.87
C GLN A 128 -7.37 11.99 41.21
N TRP A 129 -7.91 13.19 41.03
CA TRP A 129 -7.21 14.31 40.40
C TRP A 129 -6.77 15.33 41.46
N ILE A 130 -5.85 14.91 42.31
CA ILE A 130 -5.36 15.65 43.49
C ILE A 130 -3.87 15.44 43.65
N ASP A 131 -3.20 16.39 44.31
CA ASP A 131 -1.80 16.24 44.72
C ASP A 131 -1.72 15.20 45.83
N ARG A 132 -0.88 14.19 45.65
CA ARG A 132 -0.74 13.08 46.59
C ARG A 132 0.53 12.29 46.28
N GLY A 133 1.12 11.72 47.32
CA GLY A 133 2.14 10.69 47.12
C GLY A 133 1.57 9.42 46.47
N ALA A 134 2.46 8.56 45.97
CA ALA A 134 2.15 7.32 45.26
C ALA A 134 1.02 6.50 45.91
N ALA A 135 -0.11 6.39 45.22
CA ALA A 135 -1.28 5.65 45.65
C ALA A 135 -1.96 4.92 44.48
N THR A 136 -2.63 3.81 44.78
CA THR A 136 -3.40 3.02 43.81
C THR A 136 -4.90 3.22 44.01
N ASP A 137 -5.60 3.64 42.96
CA ASP A 137 -7.06 3.57 42.87
C ASP A 137 -7.48 2.37 42.01
N SER A 138 -8.67 1.82 42.25
CA SER A 138 -9.20 0.73 41.42
C SER A 138 -10.72 0.72 41.36
N ALA A 139 -11.27 0.12 40.31
CA ALA A 139 -12.69 -0.17 40.20
C ALA A 139 -12.93 -1.35 39.24
N ALA A 140 -14.06 -2.03 39.43
CA ALA A 140 -14.50 -3.13 38.58
C ALA A 140 -15.54 -2.67 37.56
N ILE A 141 -15.45 -3.21 36.34
CA ILE A 141 -16.38 -2.99 35.23
C ILE A 141 -16.66 -4.32 34.52
N THR A 142 -17.88 -4.51 34.01
CA THR A 142 -18.23 -5.68 33.20
C THR A 142 -18.03 -5.35 31.74
N LEU A 143 -17.14 -6.07 31.06
CA LEU A 143 -16.78 -5.85 29.65
C LEU A 143 -17.06 -7.10 28.82
N SER A 144 -17.31 -6.92 27.53
CA SER A 144 -17.27 -7.99 26.54
C SER A 144 -15.82 -8.36 26.18
N ALA A 145 -15.60 -9.54 25.59
CA ALA A 145 -14.34 -9.83 24.93
C ALA A 145 -14.17 -8.95 23.68
N GLY A 146 -12.95 -8.50 23.41
CA GLY A 146 -12.62 -7.63 22.27
C GLY A 146 -12.06 -6.27 22.69
N LEU A 147 -11.99 -5.35 21.74
CA LEU A 147 -11.42 -4.03 21.95
C LEU A 147 -12.40 -3.11 22.68
N HIS A 148 -11.90 -2.44 23.72
CA HIS A 148 -12.58 -1.42 24.50
C HIS A 148 -11.75 -0.15 24.52
N ASP A 149 -12.38 1.03 24.55
CA ASP A 149 -11.60 2.26 24.63
C ASP A 149 -10.96 2.41 26.00
N VAL A 150 -9.73 2.94 26.02
CA VAL A 150 -9.03 3.26 27.25
C VAL A 150 -8.40 4.65 27.14
N THR A 151 -8.69 5.48 28.13
CA THR A 151 -8.01 6.78 28.31
C THR A 151 -7.49 6.87 29.74
N VAL A 152 -6.21 7.20 29.89
CA VAL A 152 -5.59 7.52 31.17
C VAL A 152 -5.08 8.95 31.11
N GLU A 153 -5.50 9.77 32.05
CA GLU A 153 -4.91 11.09 32.27
C GLU A 153 -4.10 11.06 33.55
N TYR A 154 -2.96 11.73 33.56
CA TYR A 154 -2.04 11.83 34.70
C TYR A 154 -1.44 13.24 34.76
N TYR A 155 -1.11 13.71 35.96
CA TYR A 155 -0.24 14.87 36.13
C TYR A 155 0.76 14.68 37.27
N GLU A 156 1.88 15.37 37.12
CA GLU A 156 2.93 15.53 38.11
C GLU A 156 3.07 17.02 38.45
N ARG A 157 2.95 17.37 39.72
CA ARG A 157 3.14 18.75 40.19
C ARG A 157 4.53 18.97 40.77
N GLY A 158 5.03 18.03 41.56
CA GLY A 158 6.43 17.97 41.94
C GLY A 158 6.71 16.95 43.03
N GLY A 159 7.90 16.35 43.02
CA GLY A 159 8.25 15.27 43.94
C GLY A 159 8.66 14.01 43.20
N GLY A 160 8.14 12.87 43.64
CA GLY A 160 8.34 11.60 42.95
C GLY A 160 7.19 11.36 41.98
N ALA A 161 7.46 10.91 40.76
CA ALA A 161 6.47 10.77 39.71
C ALA A 161 6.30 9.30 39.30
N VAL A 162 5.07 8.79 39.40
CA VAL A 162 4.73 7.43 38.92
C VAL A 162 3.35 7.44 38.26
N ALA A 163 3.18 6.65 37.20
CA ALA A 163 1.92 6.42 36.51
C ALA A 163 1.89 4.99 35.94
N GLN A 164 1.00 4.14 36.46
CA GLN A 164 0.86 2.75 36.03
C GLN A 164 -0.60 2.37 35.80
N LEU A 165 -0.86 1.57 34.77
CA LEU A 165 -2.16 0.94 34.49
C LEU A 165 -2.04 -0.58 34.61
N GLU A 166 -2.81 -1.16 35.53
CA GLU A 166 -2.90 -2.60 35.76
C GLU A 166 -4.34 -3.08 35.61
N TRP A 167 -4.51 -4.39 35.40
CA TRP A 167 -5.82 -5.04 35.35
C TRP A 167 -5.81 -6.41 36.04
N SER A 168 -6.98 -6.93 36.39
CA SER A 168 -7.23 -8.34 36.69
C SER A 168 -8.63 -8.72 36.22
N GLY A 169 -8.86 -10.00 35.91
CA GLY A 169 -10.13 -10.45 35.34
C GLY A 169 -10.23 -11.96 35.20
N PRO A 170 -11.23 -12.47 34.45
CA PRO A 170 -11.44 -13.90 34.25
C PRO A 170 -10.19 -14.57 33.68
N GLY A 171 -9.57 -15.44 34.47
CA GLY A 171 -8.35 -16.17 34.09
C GLY A 171 -7.06 -15.33 34.08
N VAL A 172 -7.09 -14.08 34.54
CA VAL A 172 -5.96 -13.15 34.51
C VAL A 172 -5.76 -12.55 35.91
N GLY A 173 -4.64 -12.89 36.57
CA GLY A 173 -4.23 -12.26 37.83
C GLY A 173 -3.79 -10.81 37.64
N ARG A 174 -3.76 -10.02 38.74
CA ARG A 174 -3.34 -8.61 38.70
C ARG A 174 -1.96 -8.45 38.07
N GLN A 175 -1.86 -7.63 37.04
CA GLN A 175 -0.63 -7.32 36.31
C GLN A 175 -0.76 -5.99 35.56
N ILE A 176 0.37 -5.39 35.20
CA ILE A 176 0.42 -4.30 34.21
C ILE A 176 -0.32 -4.74 32.96
N VAL A 177 -1.16 -3.87 32.39
CA VAL A 177 -1.85 -4.20 31.14
C VAL A 177 -0.78 -4.45 30.08
N PRO A 178 -0.66 -5.69 29.56
CA PRO A 178 0.46 -6.05 28.72
C PRO A 178 0.37 -5.31 27.39
N ALA A 179 1.52 -5.00 26.80
CA ALA A 179 1.58 -4.31 25.53
C ALA A 179 0.76 -5.02 24.44
N SER A 180 0.76 -6.36 24.43
CA SER A 180 -0.06 -7.17 23.50
C SER A 180 -1.57 -7.01 23.68
N SER A 181 -2.03 -6.40 24.76
CA SER A 181 -3.43 -6.07 25.04
C SER A 181 -3.74 -4.59 24.85
N LEU A 182 -2.77 -3.78 24.41
CA LEU A 182 -2.94 -2.37 24.11
C LEU A 182 -2.67 -2.13 22.64
N SER A 183 -3.60 -1.49 21.95
CA SER A 183 -3.37 -1.06 20.57
C SER A 183 -3.59 0.43 20.45
N LEU A 184 -3.01 1.02 19.40
CA LEU A 184 -3.44 2.33 18.98
C LEU A 184 -4.94 2.24 18.68
N PRO A 185 -5.67 3.36 18.79
CA PRO A 185 -7.01 3.39 18.23
C PRO A 185 -6.94 2.90 16.78
N PRO A 186 -8.00 2.25 16.25
CA PRO A 186 -8.13 2.07 14.79
C PRO A 186 -7.89 3.42 14.11
N GLU A 187 -7.53 3.46 12.81
CA GLU A 187 -7.37 4.75 12.10
C GLU A 187 -8.63 5.62 12.29
N ASN A 188 -8.53 6.54 13.24
CA ASN A 188 -9.62 7.37 13.72
C ASN A 188 -9.51 8.72 13.04
N GLY A 189 -10.64 9.41 12.94
CA GLY A 189 -10.74 10.68 12.25
C GLY A 189 -11.25 10.55 10.83
N LEU A 190 -11.22 11.64 10.09
CA LEU A 190 -11.73 11.74 8.73
C LEU A 190 -10.63 12.26 7.82
N ASN A 191 -10.69 11.90 6.53
CA ASN A 191 -9.85 12.51 5.52
C ASN A 191 -10.36 13.93 5.27
N GLY A 192 -9.67 14.92 5.84
CA GLY A 192 -9.92 16.34 5.71
C GLY A 192 -9.23 16.91 4.47
N ARG A 193 -10.03 17.48 3.57
CA ARG A 193 -9.61 18.17 2.36
C ARG A 193 -9.92 19.65 2.52
N TYR A 194 -8.90 20.49 2.37
CA TYR A 194 -9.04 21.95 2.50
C TYR A 194 -8.67 22.62 1.18
N ILE A 195 -9.50 23.55 0.73
CA ILE A 195 -9.35 24.22 -0.56
C ILE A 195 -9.39 25.73 -0.33
N THR A 196 -8.32 26.43 -0.67
CA THR A 196 -8.23 27.89 -0.60
C THR A 196 -8.93 28.55 -1.80
N ASN A 197 -9.49 29.74 -1.59
CA ASN A 197 -10.12 30.57 -2.63
C ASN A 197 -11.19 29.82 -3.46
N SER A 198 -11.95 28.93 -2.82
CA SER A 198 -13.01 28.15 -3.47
C SER A 198 -14.31 28.20 -2.67
N THR A 199 -15.42 28.18 -3.39
CA THR A 199 -16.78 28.03 -2.86
C THR A 199 -17.31 26.61 -2.99
N ASN A 200 -16.57 25.71 -3.64
CA ASN A 200 -16.98 24.35 -3.93
C ASN A 200 -16.10 23.32 -3.18
N PRO A 201 -16.63 22.64 -2.14
CA PRO A 201 -15.90 21.64 -1.35
C PRO A 201 -15.52 20.36 -2.12
N LEU A 202 -15.88 20.26 -3.41
CA LEU A 202 -15.53 19.15 -4.29
C LEU A 202 -14.33 19.40 -5.20
N ASP A 203 -13.78 20.62 -5.20
CA ASP A 203 -12.60 20.95 -6.00
C ASP A 203 -11.34 20.20 -5.51
N SER A 204 -10.27 20.29 -6.30
CA SER A 204 -8.97 19.71 -5.93
C SER A 204 -8.45 20.36 -4.64
N PRO A 205 -8.00 19.57 -3.65
CA PRO A 205 -7.56 20.10 -2.36
C PRO A 205 -6.25 20.88 -2.50
N THR A 206 -6.15 21.98 -1.76
CA THR A 206 -4.88 22.68 -1.53
C THR A 206 -4.00 21.88 -0.57
N ILE A 207 -4.62 21.34 0.49
CA ILE A 207 -3.99 20.38 1.40
C ILE A 207 -4.97 19.26 1.76
N THR A 208 -4.41 18.11 2.13
CA THR A 208 -5.13 17.00 2.72
C THR A 208 -4.47 16.60 4.02
N ARG A 209 -5.26 16.30 5.05
CA ARG A 209 -4.76 15.76 6.33
C ARG A 209 -5.82 14.91 7.02
N TYR A 210 -5.42 14.21 8.07
CA TYR A 210 -6.33 13.50 8.94
C TYR A 210 -6.80 14.40 10.08
N ASP A 211 -8.11 14.52 10.24
CA ASP A 211 -8.73 15.26 11.32
C ASP A 211 -9.50 14.29 12.22
N TYR A 212 -8.99 14.10 13.44
CA TYR A 212 -9.57 13.17 14.42
C TYR A 212 -11.00 13.53 14.81
N GLN A 213 -11.36 14.81 14.74
CA GLN A 213 -12.73 15.30 14.93
C GLN A 213 -13.00 16.48 14.00
N ILE A 214 -14.28 16.77 13.78
CA ILE A 214 -14.70 18.07 13.24
C ILE A 214 -15.02 18.97 14.43
N ARG A 215 -14.01 19.71 14.89
CA ARG A 215 -14.11 20.70 15.96
C ARG A 215 -13.06 21.79 15.76
N PHE A 216 -13.37 22.74 14.91
CA PHE A 216 -12.45 23.76 14.43
C PHE A 216 -12.99 25.16 14.72
N PRO A 217 -12.57 25.79 15.83
CA PRO A 217 -12.79 27.20 16.08
C PRO A 217 -11.62 27.99 15.48
N TRP A 218 -11.61 28.16 14.15
CA TRP A 218 -10.55 28.94 13.51
C TRP A 218 -10.66 30.43 13.83
N ASP A 219 -11.87 30.91 14.13
CA ASP A 219 -12.17 32.32 14.32
C ASP A 219 -11.60 33.10 13.12
N THR A 220 -10.66 34.04 13.32
CA THR A 220 -10.05 34.81 12.23
C THR A 220 -8.80 34.15 11.62
N GLN A 221 -8.49 32.91 11.96
CA GLN A 221 -7.30 32.17 11.49
C GLN A 221 -7.65 31.25 10.32
N SER A 222 -6.62 30.68 9.67
CA SER A 222 -6.79 29.68 8.63
C SER A 222 -6.52 28.26 9.14
N PRO A 223 -7.04 27.22 8.46
CA PRO A 223 -6.75 25.82 8.80
C PRO A 223 -5.28 25.41 8.68
N ASP A 224 -4.53 26.14 7.83
CA ASP A 224 -3.11 25.95 7.52
C ASP A 224 -2.56 27.23 6.84
N ASN A 225 -1.24 27.42 6.86
CA ASN A 225 -0.57 28.55 6.20
C ASN A 225 -0.79 28.59 4.67
N SER A 226 -1.07 27.44 4.06
CA SER A 226 -1.35 27.31 2.62
C SER A 226 -2.82 27.57 2.27
N VAL A 227 -3.67 27.76 3.27
CA VAL A 227 -5.11 28.01 3.11
C VAL A 227 -5.41 29.43 3.55
N SER A 228 -6.16 30.17 2.74
CA SER A 228 -6.65 31.51 3.10
C SER A 228 -7.57 31.44 4.33
N ALA A 229 -7.49 32.45 5.20
CA ALA A 229 -8.39 32.57 6.35
C ALA A 229 -9.85 32.83 5.91
N GLU A 230 -10.02 33.40 4.72
CA GLU A 230 -11.31 33.71 4.11
C GLU A 230 -11.50 32.92 2.82
N ASN A 231 -12.74 32.76 2.37
CA ASN A 231 -13.08 32.08 1.11
C ASN A 231 -12.42 30.70 0.95
N PHE A 232 -12.56 29.83 1.94
CA PHE A 232 -12.07 28.45 1.86
C PHE A 232 -13.18 27.44 2.07
N THR A 233 -12.97 26.22 1.62
CA THR A 233 -13.86 25.09 1.93
C THR A 233 -13.10 23.96 2.60
N ALA A 234 -13.84 23.19 3.39
CA ALA A 234 -13.34 21.96 3.98
C ALA A 234 -14.32 20.82 3.72
N ARG A 235 -13.79 19.62 3.48
CA ARG A 235 -14.57 18.40 3.30
C ARG A 235 -13.92 17.25 4.05
N TRP A 236 -14.69 16.59 4.91
CA TRP A 236 -14.28 15.43 5.69
C TRP A 236 -15.02 14.20 5.23
N VAL A 237 -14.28 13.19 4.78
CA VAL A 237 -14.84 11.92 4.31
C VAL A 237 -14.31 10.77 5.15
N GLY A 238 -15.20 9.85 5.52
CA GLY A 238 -14.84 8.63 6.23
C GLY A 238 -16.04 7.81 6.63
N LYS A 239 -15.99 7.21 7.82
CA LYS A 239 -17.08 6.48 8.44
C LYS A 239 -17.42 7.03 9.82
N VAL A 240 -18.66 6.80 10.23
CA VAL A 240 -19.11 6.96 11.61
C VAL A 240 -19.65 5.63 12.15
N LEU A 241 -19.23 5.22 13.34
CA LEU A 241 -19.77 4.04 14.03
C LEU A 241 -21.04 4.44 14.79
N ALA A 242 -22.14 3.71 14.57
CA ALA A 242 -23.30 3.80 15.43
C ALA A 242 -23.14 2.84 16.61
N PRO A 243 -23.04 3.30 17.86
CA PRO A 243 -22.85 2.40 19.01
C PRO A 243 -24.10 1.57 19.31
N THR A 244 -25.26 2.21 19.22
CA THR A 244 -26.55 1.63 19.61
C THR A 244 -27.55 1.76 18.46
N THR A 245 -28.36 0.73 18.23
CA THR A 245 -29.44 0.81 17.23
C THR A 245 -30.45 1.88 17.63
N GLY A 246 -30.79 2.78 16.70
CA GLY A 246 -31.89 3.72 16.84
C GLY A 246 -31.73 4.97 15.99
N THR A 247 -32.47 6.02 16.32
CA THR A 247 -32.51 7.25 15.54
C THR A 247 -31.51 8.27 16.06
N TYR A 248 -30.69 8.79 15.15
CA TYR A 248 -29.68 9.81 15.40
C TYR A 248 -30.07 11.11 14.71
N ASN A 249 -29.75 12.23 15.35
CA ASN A 249 -29.68 13.54 14.71
C ASN A 249 -28.25 14.04 14.83
N PHE A 250 -27.68 14.48 13.71
CA PHE A 250 -26.38 15.15 13.71
C PHE A 250 -26.61 16.66 13.80
N ILE A 251 -25.72 17.37 14.46
CA ILE A 251 -25.78 18.83 14.58
C ILE A 251 -24.44 19.36 14.09
N MET A 252 -24.46 20.23 13.08
CA MET A 252 -23.27 20.96 12.67
C MET A 252 -23.38 22.40 13.15
N ARG A 253 -22.46 22.84 14.00
CA ARG A 253 -22.31 24.27 14.31
C ARG A 253 -21.33 24.86 13.32
N THR A 254 -21.78 25.76 12.47
CA THR A 254 -20.91 26.36 11.47
C THR A 254 -21.07 27.86 11.36
N ASP A 255 -19.97 28.50 11.00
CA ASP A 255 -19.84 29.87 10.52
C ASP A 255 -18.82 29.77 9.38
N ASP A 256 -19.19 29.74 8.10
CA ASP A 256 -20.52 29.87 7.50
C ASP A 256 -21.26 28.53 7.20
N GLY A 257 -21.13 28.01 5.97
CA GLY A 257 -21.99 27.01 5.34
C GLY A 257 -21.70 25.56 5.72
N ASN A 258 -22.72 24.70 5.71
CA ASN A 258 -22.58 23.25 5.97
C ASN A 258 -23.40 22.34 5.05
N GLU A 259 -22.89 21.13 4.82
CA GLU A 259 -23.62 20.02 4.21
C GLU A 259 -23.20 18.71 4.88
N LEU A 260 -24.11 17.76 5.03
CA LEU A 260 -23.79 16.47 5.65
C LEU A 260 -24.54 15.33 4.97
N TRP A 261 -23.81 14.28 4.62
CA TRP A 261 -24.36 12.98 4.25
C TRP A 261 -23.95 11.92 5.26
N VAL A 262 -24.89 11.05 5.59
CA VAL A 262 -24.63 9.81 6.32
C VAL A 262 -25.26 8.65 5.57
N ASN A 263 -24.48 7.59 5.36
CA ASN A 263 -24.88 6.41 4.59
C ASN A 263 -25.42 6.75 3.19
N GLY A 264 -24.77 7.69 2.50
CA GLY A 264 -25.20 8.18 1.18
C GLY A 264 -26.47 9.04 1.18
N THR A 265 -27.12 9.24 2.32
CA THR A 265 -28.31 10.09 2.45
C THR A 265 -27.89 11.48 2.89
N ARG A 266 -28.30 12.52 2.15
CA ARG A 266 -28.07 13.91 2.56
C ARG A 266 -29.00 14.27 3.71
N ILE A 267 -28.45 14.63 4.85
CA ILE A 267 -29.20 14.95 6.07
C ILE A 267 -29.08 16.42 6.51
N LEU A 268 -28.10 17.18 5.99
CA LEU A 268 -28.00 18.65 6.07
C LEU A 268 -27.68 19.24 4.69
N ASN A 269 -28.23 20.43 4.39
CA ASN A 269 -28.07 21.10 3.09
C ASN A 269 -28.14 22.63 3.20
N ASN A 270 -27.16 23.24 3.86
CA ASN A 270 -27.09 24.69 4.11
C ASN A 270 -25.81 25.35 3.55
N ILE A 271 -25.06 24.67 2.68
CA ILE A 271 -23.71 25.08 2.24
C ILE A 271 -23.67 26.43 1.53
N ASN A 272 -24.81 26.85 0.96
CA ASN A 272 -24.96 28.11 0.24
C ASN A 272 -25.94 29.09 0.90
N THR A 273 -26.56 28.72 2.02
CA THR A 273 -27.63 29.51 2.65
C THR A 273 -27.31 29.98 4.07
N ALA A 274 -26.39 29.30 4.76
CA ALA A 274 -25.89 29.76 6.05
C ALA A 274 -24.75 30.77 5.84
N THR A 275 -24.82 31.89 6.57
CA THR A 275 -23.91 33.05 6.46
C THR A 275 -23.59 33.68 7.82
N ALA A 276 -23.81 32.93 8.90
CA ALA A 276 -23.67 33.39 10.28
C ALA A 276 -23.56 32.19 11.21
N PRO A 277 -22.92 32.34 12.39
CA PRO A 277 -22.68 31.24 13.31
C PRO A 277 -24.00 30.68 13.87
N ALA A 278 -24.31 29.43 13.55
CA ALA A 278 -25.53 28.77 14.03
C ALA A 278 -25.37 27.25 14.17
N ASP A 279 -26.26 26.65 14.97
CA ASP A 279 -26.39 25.20 15.09
C ASP A 279 -27.42 24.69 14.07
N PHE A 280 -27.02 23.78 13.18
CA PHE A 280 -27.87 23.17 12.17
C PHE A 280 -28.11 21.71 12.50
N THR A 281 -29.31 21.39 12.97
CA THR A 281 -29.73 20.00 13.24
C THR A 281 -30.19 19.31 11.97
N SER A 282 -29.68 18.10 11.74
CA SER A 282 -29.97 17.29 10.56
C SER A 282 -31.41 16.78 10.55
N SER A 283 -31.86 16.31 9.39
CA SER A 283 -32.96 15.35 9.36
C SER A 283 -32.55 14.07 10.11
N PRO A 284 -33.48 13.42 10.84
CA PRO A 284 -33.16 12.21 11.59
C PRO A 284 -32.77 11.05 10.67
N ILE A 285 -31.83 10.20 11.11
CA ILE A 285 -31.41 8.99 10.42
C ILE A 285 -31.41 7.79 11.37
N THR A 286 -31.97 6.67 10.94
CA THR A 286 -31.96 5.42 11.74
C THR A 286 -30.74 4.59 11.38
N LEU A 287 -29.94 4.28 12.39
CA LEU A 287 -28.70 3.51 12.27
C LEU A 287 -28.79 2.24 13.14
N THR A 288 -28.14 1.17 12.69
CA THR A 288 -28.01 -0.09 13.42
C THR A 288 -26.73 -0.06 14.25
N GLY A 289 -26.82 -0.42 15.54
CA GLY A 289 -25.69 -0.44 16.46
C GLY A 289 -24.61 -1.44 16.03
N GLY A 290 -23.35 -1.09 16.29
CA GLY A 290 -22.18 -1.87 15.87
C GLY A 290 -21.90 -1.83 14.36
N GLN A 291 -22.49 -0.88 13.61
CA GLN A 291 -22.27 -0.74 12.17
C GLN A 291 -21.59 0.59 11.82
N TYR A 292 -20.72 0.54 10.82
CA TYR A 292 -20.05 1.71 10.25
C TYR A 292 -20.85 2.25 9.07
N TYR A 293 -21.07 3.56 9.05
CA TYR A 293 -21.78 4.27 8.00
C TYR A 293 -20.89 5.29 7.34
N SER A 294 -20.99 5.49 6.01
CA SER A 294 -20.27 6.59 5.37
C SER A 294 -20.68 7.94 5.97
N ILE A 295 -19.72 8.84 6.13
CA ILE A 295 -19.97 10.23 6.49
C ILE A 295 -19.19 11.14 5.51
N ASP A 296 -19.87 12.15 4.98
CA ASP A 296 -19.30 13.20 4.12
C ASP A 296 -19.81 14.53 4.68
N ALA A 297 -18.98 15.20 5.46
CA ALA A 297 -19.27 16.49 6.06
C ALA A 297 -18.56 17.58 5.25
N ARG A 298 -19.26 18.65 4.91
CA ARG A 298 -18.72 19.74 4.11
C ARG A 298 -18.97 21.06 4.79
N PHE A 299 -18.00 21.95 4.67
CA PHE A 299 -17.98 23.27 5.24
C PHE A 299 -17.51 24.29 4.21
N ARG A 300 -18.08 25.49 4.27
CA ARG A 300 -17.68 26.62 3.44
C ARG A 300 -17.57 27.85 4.31
N GLU A 301 -16.40 28.49 4.26
CA GLU A 301 -16.17 29.84 4.78
C GLU A 301 -16.22 30.85 3.63
N GLN A 302 -16.83 32.00 3.84
CA GLN A 302 -16.84 33.10 2.87
C GLN A 302 -16.02 34.28 3.38
N THR A 303 -16.51 34.92 4.44
CA THR A 303 -15.93 36.13 5.03
C THR A 303 -16.22 36.16 6.53
N GLY A 304 -15.22 36.44 7.35
CA GLY A 304 -15.40 36.70 8.77
C GLY A 304 -14.74 35.63 9.65
N GLY A 305 -15.46 35.21 10.69
CA GLY A 305 -14.95 34.19 11.61
C GLY A 305 -15.33 32.80 11.13
N ALA A 306 -14.38 31.89 11.05
CA ALA A 306 -14.63 30.51 10.64
C ALA A 306 -14.78 29.57 11.85
N HIS A 307 -15.88 28.83 11.92
CA HIS A 307 -16.13 27.82 12.94
C HIS A 307 -16.79 26.58 12.33
N CYS A 308 -16.36 25.38 12.69
CA CYS A 308 -17.02 24.14 12.28
C CYS A 308 -16.94 23.05 13.36
N GLU A 309 -18.08 22.59 13.85
CA GLU A 309 -18.18 21.53 14.86
C GLU A 309 -19.26 20.50 14.47
N LEU A 310 -18.96 19.20 14.58
CA LEU A 310 -19.92 18.12 14.40
C LEU A 310 -20.28 17.45 15.73
N ARG A 311 -21.56 17.48 16.06
CA ARG A 311 -22.19 16.85 17.23
C ARG A 311 -23.26 15.86 16.81
N TRP A 312 -23.72 15.04 17.75
CA TRP A 312 -24.85 14.12 17.55
C TRP A 312 -25.68 13.94 18.82
N VAL A 313 -26.92 13.50 18.62
CA VAL A 313 -27.85 13.02 19.65
C VAL A 313 -28.39 11.68 19.18
N GLY A 314 -28.49 10.70 20.07
CA GLY A 314 -28.94 9.36 19.72
C GLY A 314 -29.37 8.51 20.93
N PRO A 315 -29.64 7.21 20.73
CA PRO A 315 -30.05 6.32 21.81
C PRO A 315 -28.98 6.23 22.91
N GLY A 316 -29.29 6.74 24.11
CA GLY A 316 -28.35 6.79 25.24
C GLY A 316 -27.25 7.86 25.10
N ILE A 317 -27.34 8.73 24.09
CA ILE A 317 -26.36 9.78 23.80
C ILE A 317 -27.06 11.14 23.92
N ALA A 318 -26.66 11.92 24.91
CA ALA A 318 -27.00 13.34 24.99
C ALA A 318 -26.26 14.13 23.88
N ASP A 319 -26.68 15.37 23.65
CA ASP A 319 -25.99 16.26 22.71
C ASP A 319 -24.52 16.42 23.09
N GLN A 320 -23.65 15.88 22.24
CA GLN A 320 -22.21 15.91 22.40
C GLN A 320 -21.51 15.91 21.04
N LEU A 321 -20.24 16.32 21.02
CA LEU A 321 -19.33 16.11 19.89
C LEU A 321 -19.39 14.66 19.42
N VAL A 322 -19.37 14.45 18.10
CA VAL A 322 -19.08 13.11 17.59
C VAL A 322 -17.66 12.77 18.03
N PRO A 323 -17.49 11.74 18.88
CA PRO A 323 -16.17 11.47 19.43
C PRO A 323 -15.20 11.03 18.33
N GLU A 324 -13.91 11.32 18.51
CA GLU A 324 -12.88 11.00 17.50
C GLU A 324 -12.83 9.52 17.13
N TRP A 325 -13.07 8.66 18.11
CA TRP A 325 -13.09 7.21 17.99
C TRP A 325 -14.43 6.66 17.48
N MET A 326 -15.41 7.53 17.20
CA MET A 326 -16.59 7.19 16.42
C MET A 326 -16.42 7.58 14.96
N LEU A 327 -15.36 8.30 14.60
CA LEU A 327 -15.03 8.69 13.25
C LEU A 327 -13.84 7.87 12.79
N PHE A 328 -13.93 7.32 11.59
CA PHE A 328 -12.89 6.48 11.03
C PHE A 328 -12.58 6.97 9.64
N THR A 329 -11.31 6.94 9.27
CA THR A 329 -10.97 7.02 7.86
C THR A 329 -11.68 5.83 7.20
N ALA A 330 -12.19 5.99 5.99
CA ALA A 330 -12.70 4.83 5.27
C ALA A 330 -11.59 3.77 5.34
N MET A 331 -11.85 2.62 5.97
CA MET A 331 -10.82 1.60 6.21
C MET A 331 -10.03 1.44 4.93
N ASN A 332 -8.73 1.72 4.96
CA ASN A 332 -7.88 1.53 3.81
C ASN A 332 -7.98 0.06 3.39
N GLN A 333 -8.62 -0.19 2.26
CA GLN A 333 -8.87 -1.52 1.74
C GLN A 333 -7.61 -1.99 1.02
N ALA A 334 -7.40 -3.31 0.99
CA ALA A 334 -6.33 -3.83 0.16
C ALA A 334 -6.60 -3.51 -1.31
N PRO A 335 -5.55 -3.25 -2.11
CA PRO A 335 -5.69 -3.20 -3.55
C PRO A 335 -6.37 -4.46 -4.08
N THR A 336 -7.03 -4.33 -5.23
CA THR A 336 -7.81 -5.43 -5.81
C THR A 336 -7.14 -6.07 -7.02
N ASN A 337 -6.18 -5.38 -7.65
CA ASN A 337 -5.50 -5.87 -8.83
C ASN A 337 -4.18 -5.15 -9.11
N ILE A 338 -3.25 -5.85 -9.78
CA ILE A 338 -2.07 -5.27 -10.44
C ILE A 338 -2.25 -5.47 -11.95
N VAL A 339 -2.03 -4.38 -12.71
CA VAL A 339 -2.21 -4.31 -14.16
C VAL A 339 -0.87 -3.87 -14.78
N PRO A 340 -0.11 -4.79 -15.37
CA PRO A 340 1.07 -4.43 -16.15
C PRO A 340 0.67 -3.89 -17.53
N SER A 341 1.48 -3.00 -18.09
CA SER A 341 1.27 -2.48 -19.46
C SER A 341 1.56 -3.52 -20.55
N ASP A 342 2.42 -4.50 -20.25
CA ASP A 342 2.80 -5.61 -21.12
C ASP A 342 3.25 -6.80 -20.25
N THR A 343 3.27 -7.99 -20.82
CA THR A 343 3.79 -9.23 -20.21
C THR A 343 4.82 -9.92 -21.10
N ASN A 344 5.47 -9.16 -21.99
CA ASN A 344 6.49 -9.67 -22.90
C ASN A 344 7.77 -8.83 -22.77
N ILE A 345 8.91 -9.46 -23.04
CA ILE A 345 10.19 -8.78 -23.23
C ILE A 345 10.93 -9.47 -24.37
N ASP A 346 11.58 -8.71 -25.24
CA ASP A 346 12.45 -9.27 -26.26
C ASP A 346 13.67 -9.92 -25.62
N GLU A 347 14.18 -11.00 -26.20
CA GLU A 347 15.46 -11.56 -25.76
C GLU A 347 16.64 -10.63 -26.07
N ASN A 348 17.81 -10.97 -25.52
CA ASN A 348 19.07 -10.25 -25.71
C ASN A 348 19.05 -8.78 -25.24
N GLN A 349 17.98 -8.34 -24.57
CA GLN A 349 17.91 -7.04 -23.94
C GLN A 349 18.90 -6.95 -22.76
N ALA A 350 19.48 -5.77 -22.59
CA ALA A 350 20.42 -5.51 -21.50
C ALA A 350 19.74 -5.63 -20.13
N ILE A 351 20.54 -5.96 -19.11
CA ILE A 351 20.11 -5.88 -17.71
C ILE A 351 19.57 -4.46 -17.45
N ASN A 352 18.47 -4.39 -16.69
CA ASN A 352 17.66 -3.21 -16.40
C ASN A 352 16.78 -2.68 -17.55
N ALA A 353 16.69 -3.39 -18.67
CA ALA A 353 15.64 -3.15 -19.66
C ALA A 353 14.26 -3.20 -18.98
N VAL A 354 13.38 -2.26 -19.36
CA VAL A 354 12.02 -2.19 -18.84
C VAL A 354 11.21 -3.31 -19.47
N VAL A 355 10.61 -4.16 -18.64
CA VAL A 355 9.64 -5.19 -19.08
C VAL A 355 8.29 -4.50 -19.26
N CYS A 356 7.81 -3.82 -18.23
CA CYS A 356 6.55 -3.09 -18.27
C CYS A 356 6.44 -2.03 -17.17
N THR A 357 5.44 -1.16 -17.32
CA THR A 357 4.98 -0.28 -16.25
C THR A 357 3.82 -0.94 -15.51
N LEU A 358 3.70 -0.68 -14.21
CA LEU A 358 2.74 -1.28 -13.29
C LEU A 358 1.71 -0.24 -12.84
N ALA A 359 0.44 -0.62 -12.94
CA ALA A 359 -0.69 0.12 -12.37
C ALA A 359 -1.44 -0.77 -11.37
N THR A 360 -2.15 -0.14 -10.43
CA THR A 360 -2.94 -0.82 -9.41
C THR A 360 -4.39 -0.40 -9.50
N THR A 361 -5.32 -1.34 -9.31
CA THR A 361 -6.74 -1.04 -9.12
C THR A 361 -7.05 -1.05 -7.63
N ASP A 362 -7.49 0.09 -7.12
CA ASP A 362 -7.78 0.30 -5.71
C ASP A 362 -9.09 1.07 -5.53
N THR A 363 -9.92 0.63 -4.59
CA THR A 363 -11.25 1.21 -4.35
C THR A 363 -11.14 2.54 -3.60
N ASP A 364 -10.09 2.70 -2.78
CA ASP A 364 -9.85 3.92 -2.01
C ASP A 364 -9.19 5.02 -2.84
N ASN A 365 -8.70 4.66 -4.03
CA ASN A 365 -7.96 5.56 -4.90
C ASN A 365 -8.53 5.63 -6.34
N PRO A 366 -9.78 6.09 -6.53
CA PRO A 366 -10.39 6.17 -7.85
C PRO A 366 -9.76 7.26 -8.76
N THR A 367 -8.91 8.15 -8.22
CA THR A 367 -8.33 9.29 -8.94
C THR A 367 -6.79 9.43 -8.87
N GLY A 368 -6.07 8.46 -8.29
CA GLY A 368 -4.61 8.31 -8.47
C GLY A 368 -3.63 8.98 -7.48
N ALA A 369 -3.92 9.07 -6.16
CA ALA A 369 -2.90 9.20 -5.10
C ALA A 369 -3.47 8.81 -3.72
N PRO A 370 -2.72 8.12 -2.81
CA PRO A 370 -1.26 8.04 -2.66
C PRO A 370 -0.56 6.97 -3.53
N PRO A 371 0.79 6.93 -3.62
CA PRO A 371 1.50 6.00 -4.49
C PRO A 371 1.47 4.56 -3.94
N HIS A 372 1.01 3.59 -4.75
CA HIS A 372 1.24 2.18 -4.47
C HIS A 372 2.72 1.84 -4.58
N VAL A 373 3.24 1.09 -3.61
CA VAL A 373 4.63 0.59 -3.65
C VAL A 373 4.63 -0.83 -4.18
N TYR A 374 5.41 -1.04 -5.24
CA TYR A 374 5.58 -2.36 -5.85
C TYR A 374 6.81 -3.07 -5.29
N THR A 375 6.67 -4.36 -4.99
CA THR A 375 7.79 -5.23 -4.62
C THR A 375 7.64 -6.60 -5.26
N ILE A 376 8.76 -7.33 -5.41
CA ILE A 376 8.73 -8.75 -5.80
C ILE A 376 8.72 -9.58 -4.53
N VAL A 377 7.71 -10.43 -4.38
CA VAL A 377 7.50 -11.24 -3.16
C VAL A 377 7.60 -12.74 -3.42
N GLY A 378 7.77 -13.15 -4.68
CA GLY A 378 7.91 -14.56 -5.03
C GLY A 378 7.89 -14.81 -6.54
N GLY A 379 7.54 -16.04 -6.91
CA GLY A 379 7.63 -16.56 -8.27
C GLY A 379 8.89 -17.41 -8.47
N ALA A 380 8.79 -18.43 -9.33
CA ALA A 380 9.89 -19.36 -9.58
C ALA A 380 11.16 -18.66 -10.11
N ASP A 381 10.98 -17.50 -10.74
CA ASP A 381 12.02 -16.75 -11.42
C ASP A 381 12.20 -15.33 -10.86
N ALA A 382 11.83 -15.11 -9.59
CA ALA A 382 11.88 -13.80 -8.94
C ALA A 382 13.24 -13.09 -9.11
N ALA A 383 14.35 -13.85 -9.06
CA ALA A 383 15.71 -13.32 -9.17
C ALA A 383 16.05 -12.73 -10.55
N SER A 384 15.28 -13.09 -11.58
CA SER A 384 15.46 -12.58 -12.96
C SER A 384 14.89 -11.17 -13.16
N PHE A 385 14.23 -10.59 -12.15
CA PHE A 385 13.58 -9.29 -12.22
C PHE A 385 13.94 -8.37 -11.05
N ASN A 386 13.77 -7.06 -11.25
CA ASN A 386 13.84 -6.06 -10.20
C ASN A 386 12.73 -4.99 -10.40
N ILE A 387 12.47 -4.20 -9.36
CA ILE A 387 11.49 -3.11 -9.39
C ILE A 387 12.22 -1.77 -9.25
N ASN A 388 11.86 -0.81 -10.11
CA ASN A 388 12.26 0.59 -9.97
C ASN A 388 11.02 1.49 -10.06
N GLY A 389 10.55 1.98 -8.91
CA GLY A 389 9.32 2.76 -8.84
C GLY A 389 8.11 1.95 -9.31
N THR A 390 7.54 2.33 -10.44
CA THR A 390 6.39 1.66 -11.08
C THR A 390 6.79 0.70 -12.20
N GLU A 391 8.08 0.47 -12.43
CA GLU A 391 8.56 -0.37 -13.53
C GLU A 391 9.06 -1.72 -13.04
N LEU A 392 8.62 -2.79 -13.72
CA LEU A 392 9.27 -4.09 -13.67
C LEU A 392 10.41 -4.08 -14.69
N ARG A 393 11.61 -4.45 -14.25
CA ARG A 393 12.83 -4.45 -15.08
C ARG A 393 13.52 -5.80 -15.05
N ALA A 394 14.24 -6.10 -16.12
CA ALA A 394 15.08 -7.28 -16.22
C ALA A 394 16.27 -7.17 -15.25
N ASN A 395 16.57 -8.23 -14.50
CA ASN A 395 17.76 -8.36 -13.66
C ASN A 395 18.78 -9.37 -14.22
N ALA A 396 18.49 -9.91 -15.40
CA ALA A 396 19.34 -10.80 -16.17
C ALA A 396 19.11 -10.53 -17.67
N THR A 397 20.00 -11.01 -18.52
CA THR A 397 19.77 -11.12 -19.96
C THR A 397 18.93 -12.37 -20.23
N PHE A 398 17.91 -12.24 -21.07
CA PHE A 398 17.07 -13.36 -21.46
C PHE A 398 17.52 -13.93 -22.81
N ASN A 399 17.45 -15.25 -22.95
CA ASN A 399 17.63 -15.97 -24.21
C ASN A 399 16.46 -16.95 -24.35
N PHE A 400 15.77 -16.88 -25.48
CA PHE A 400 14.51 -17.58 -25.73
C PHE A 400 14.71 -19.09 -25.79
N GLU A 401 15.77 -19.53 -26.47
CA GLU A 401 16.10 -20.94 -26.73
C GLU A 401 16.40 -21.68 -25.43
N ALA A 402 17.01 -20.99 -24.47
CA ALA A 402 17.27 -21.51 -23.14
C ALA A 402 15.99 -21.56 -22.30
N LYS A 403 15.20 -20.47 -22.32
CA LYS A 403 13.95 -20.37 -21.57
C LYS A 403 13.07 -19.23 -22.08
N SER A 404 11.90 -19.58 -22.62
CA SER A 404 10.95 -18.65 -23.26
C SER A 404 9.87 -18.06 -22.35
N SER A 405 9.80 -18.43 -21.07
CA SER A 405 8.82 -17.87 -20.13
C SER A 405 9.30 -17.90 -18.68
N TYR A 406 8.92 -16.89 -17.90
CA TYR A 406 9.34 -16.70 -16.53
C TYR A 406 8.14 -16.36 -15.64
N GLN A 407 8.17 -16.77 -14.37
CA GLN A 407 7.11 -16.43 -13.39
C GLN A 407 7.61 -15.53 -12.27
N VAL A 408 6.91 -14.42 -12.04
CA VAL A 408 7.19 -13.45 -10.97
C VAL A 408 5.90 -13.11 -10.21
N THR A 409 5.96 -13.10 -8.88
CA THR A 409 4.85 -12.64 -8.02
C THR A 409 5.16 -11.24 -7.52
N LEU A 410 4.32 -10.29 -7.93
CA LEU A 410 4.41 -8.89 -7.56
C LEU A 410 3.42 -8.59 -6.43
N ARG A 411 3.84 -7.74 -5.50
CA ARG A 411 3.00 -7.13 -4.47
C ARG A 411 2.80 -5.66 -4.78
N SER A 412 1.55 -5.20 -4.74
CA SER A 412 1.20 -3.79 -4.64
C SER A 412 0.76 -3.51 -3.21
N THR A 413 1.46 -2.60 -2.55
CA THR A 413 1.17 -2.17 -1.17
C THR A 413 0.55 -0.80 -1.23
N ASP A 414 -0.65 -0.67 -0.66
CA ASP A 414 -1.27 0.63 -0.52
C ASP A 414 -0.64 1.37 0.65
N VAL A 415 0.05 2.46 0.36
CA VAL A 415 0.83 3.20 1.36
C VAL A 415 -0.14 3.90 2.31
N SER A 416 -0.33 3.28 3.46
CA SER A 416 -1.14 3.79 4.56
C SER A 416 -0.29 3.96 5.80
N SER A 417 -0.81 4.68 6.80
CA SER A 417 -0.24 4.71 8.14
C SER A 417 -0.40 3.39 8.90
N VAL A 418 -1.10 2.41 8.32
CA VAL A 418 -1.26 1.04 8.86
C VAL A 418 -0.02 0.21 8.52
N ASP A 419 0.59 -0.43 9.52
CA ASP A 419 1.53 -1.56 9.45
C ASP A 419 0.89 -2.88 9.97
N PRO A 420 0.88 -3.98 9.19
CA PRO A 420 1.26 -4.00 7.78
C PRO A 420 0.24 -3.25 6.94
N SER A 421 0.75 -2.42 6.03
CA SER A 421 -0.06 -1.76 5.03
C SER A 421 -0.80 -2.82 4.21
N PRO A 422 -2.09 -2.61 3.90
CA PRO A 422 -2.84 -3.61 3.16
C PRO A 422 -2.26 -3.74 1.74
N TYR A 423 -2.25 -4.96 1.23
CA TYR A 423 -1.53 -5.29 0.01
C TYR A 423 -2.26 -6.32 -0.83
N TYR A 424 -1.87 -6.41 -2.10
CA TYR A 424 -2.34 -7.42 -3.04
C TYR A 424 -1.17 -8.07 -3.78
N ASP A 425 -1.14 -9.40 -3.78
CA ASP A 425 -0.13 -10.20 -4.48
C ASP A 425 -0.71 -10.81 -5.75
N LYS A 426 0.03 -10.73 -6.86
CA LYS A 426 -0.35 -11.34 -8.13
C LYS A 426 0.84 -11.93 -8.86
N THR A 427 0.69 -13.17 -9.30
CA THR A 427 1.70 -13.85 -10.13
C THR A 427 1.44 -13.56 -11.60
N PHE A 428 2.50 -13.18 -12.30
CA PHE A 428 2.53 -12.94 -13.74
C PHE A 428 3.46 -13.93 -14.42
N THR A 429 3.08 -14.34 -15.64
CA THR A 429 3.97 -14.99 -16.59
C THR A 429 4.49 -13.94 -17.55
N ILE A 430 5.81 -13.79 -17.62
CA ILE A 430 6.49 -12.94 -18.58
C ILE A 430 7.01 -13.83 -19.71
N SER A 431 6.57 -13.58 -20.94
CA SER A 431 7.06 -14.28 -22.12
C SER A 431 8.29 -13.59 -22.67
N VAL A 432 9.25 -14.37 -23.17
CA VAL A 432 10.37 -13.85 -23.94
C VAL A 432 9.97 -13.93 -25.41
N ASN A 433 10.10 -12.84 -26.16
CA ASN A 433 9.94 -12.88 -27.61
C ASN A 433 11.25 -13.37 -28.22
N ASN A 434 11.16 -14.39 -29.08
CA ASN A 434 12.30 -14.81 -29.90
C ASN A 434 12.58 -13.71 -30.95
N ILE A 435 13.83 -13.29 -31.03
CA ILE A 435 14.34 -12.29 -31.96
C ILE A 435 15.40 -12.95 -32.81
N ASN A 436 15.23 -12.86 -34.14
CA ASN A 436 16.16 -13.47 -35.09
C ASN A 436 17.62 -13.03 -34.83
N GLU A 437 18.49 -14.01 -34.62
CA GLU A 437 19.91 -13.92 -34.35
C GLU A 437 20.73 -14.28 -35.59
N THR A 438 22.02 -13.89 -35.60
CA THR A 438 22.87 -14.18 -36.76
C THR A 438 23.29 -15.64 -36.73
N PRO A 439 23.26 -16.35 -37.87
CA PRO A 439 23.93 -17.64 -37.99
C PRO A 439 25.39 -17.55 -37.51
N THR A 440 25.95 -18.64 -36.98
CA THR A 440 27.27 -18.63 -36.32
C THR A 440 28.31 -19.52 -36.98
N ASP A 441 27.91 -20.50 -37.80
CA ASP A 441 28.82 -21.46 -38.41
C ASP A 441 28.24 -22.09 -39.69
N ILE A 442 29.10 -22.50 -40.64
CA ILE A 442 28.73 -23.37 -41.77
C ILE A 442 29.56 -24.64 -41.69
N THR A 443 28.97 -25.74 -41.22
CA THR A 443 29.67 -27.02 -41.12
C THR A 443 29.46 -27.84 -42.40
N PRO A 444 30.52 -28.10 -43.21
CA PRO A 444 30.45 -29.05 -44.32
C PRO A 444 30.51 -30.49 -43.81
N SER A 445 29.82 -31.42 -44.49
CA SER A 445 29.88 -32.86 -44.17
C SER A 445 31.20 -33.53 -44.54
N ASP A 446 31.93 -32.94 -45.51
CA ASP A 446 33.23 -33.38 -45.99
C ASP A 446 33.99 -32.16 -46.54
N THR A 447 35.31 -32.23 -46.53
CA THR A 447 36.20 -31.21 -47.08
C THR A 447 37.12 -31.79 -48.15
N ASN A 448 36.74 -32.92 -48.74
CA ASN A 448 37.50 -33.60 -49.78
C ASN A 448 36.64 -33.80 -51.02
N VAL A 449 37.29 -33.78 -52.19
CA VAL A 449 36.68 -34.20 -53.46
C VAL A 449 37.70 -34.94 -54.28
N ASP A 450 37.30 -36.05 -54.88
CA ASP A 450 38.18 -36.77 -55.80
C ASP A 450 38.38 -35.95 -57.08
N GLU A 451 39.60 -35.94 -57.60
CA GLU A 451 39.80 -35.47 -58.96
C GLU A 451 39.01 -36.32 -59.96
N ASN A 452 38.74 -35.77 -61.14
CA ASN A 452 37.95 -36.48 -62.15
C ASN A 452 36.48 -36.78 -61.79
N ALA A 453 35.98 -36.24 -60.66
CA ALA A 453 34.58 -36.39 -60.24
C ALA A 453 33.54 -35.78 -61.22
N GLY A 454 33.97 -34.86 -62.08
CA GLY A 454 33.15 -34.28 -63.14
C GLY A 454 32.21 -33.14 -62.69
N ALA A 455 31.52 -32.55 -63.66
CA ALA A 455 30.58 -31.45 -63.42
C ALA A 455 29.34 -31.91 -62.64
N ASN A 456 28.87 -31.06 -61.72
CA ASN A 456 27.78 -31.28 -60.77
C ASN A 456 28.03 -32.34 -59.69
N ALA A 457 29.26 -32.85 -59.57
CA ALA A 457 29.65 -33.70 -58.45
C ALA A 457 29.40 -32.97 -57.13
N VAL A 458 28.78 -33.65 -56.16
CA VAL A 458 28.57 -33.13 -54.81
C VAL A 458 29.89 -33.24 -54.07
N VAL A 459 30.38 -32.10 -53.57
CA VAL A 459 31.56 -32.02 -52.72
C VAL A 459 31.16 -32.35 -51.28
N CYS A 460 30.15 -31.64 -50.78
CA CYS A 460 29.61 -31.87 -49.44
C CYS A 460 28.19 -31.31 -49.31
N THR A 461 27.49 -31.76 -48.27
CA THR A 461 26.31 -31.05 -47.77
C THR A 461 26.73 -30.04 -46.71
N LEU A 462 26.09 -28.88 -46.70
CA LEU A 462 26.28 -27.77 -45.77
C LEU A 462 25.18 -27.80 -44.72
N SER A 463 25.58 -27.54 -43.47
CA SER A 463 24.68 -27.31 -42.35
C SER A 463 25.03 -26.00 -41.66
N THR A 464 24.04 -25.32 -41.10
CA THR A 464 24.23 -24.03 -40.41
C THR A 464 24.03 -24.23 -38.92
N THR A 465 24.93 -23.71 -38.10
CA THR A 465 24.68 -23.52 -36.67
C THR A 465 24.06 -22.14 -36.47
N ASP A 466 22.82 -22.09 -36.00
CA ASP A 466 22.07 -20.86 -35.79
C ASP A 466 21.40 -20.90 -34.41
N PRO A 467 21.58 -19.85 -33.58
CA PRO A 467 20.87 -19.73 -32.31
C PRO A 467 19.36 -19.94 -32.42
N ASP A 468 18.68 -19.48 -33.46
CA ASP A 468 17.22 -19.63 -33.61
C ASP A 468 16.76 -21.04 -34.03
N ASN A 469 17.71 -21.93 -34.35
CA ASN A 469 17.41 -23.21 -34.98
C ASN A 469 17.54 -24.50 -34.13
N PRO A 470 17.48 -24.50 -32.77
CA PRO A 470 17.39 -25.76 -32.03
C PRO A 470 16.00 -26.39 -32.29
N GLY A 471 15.96 -27.33 -33.21
CA GLY A 471 14.74 -28.07 -33.59
C GLY A 471 14.25 -27.86 -35.03
N ALA A 472 15.05 -27.26 -35.92
CA ALA A 472 14.67 -26.99 -37.32
C ALA A 472 13.52 -25.97 -37.47
N ASN A 473 13.44 -24.98 -36.56
CA ASN A 473 12.41 -23.94 -36.55
C ASN A 473 12.68 -22.81 -37.55
N GLN A 474 13.88 -22.76 -38.13
CA GLN A 474 14.32 -21.78 -39.10
C GLN A 474 15.04 -22.51 -40.26
N SER A 475 15.04 -21.94 -41.45
CA SER A 475 15.71 -22.51 -42.62
C SER A 475 16.77 -21.57 -43.18
N HIS A 476 17.74 -22.15 -43.88
CA HIS A 476 18.94 -21.45 -44.33
C HIS A 476 19.16 -21.62 -45.84
N VAL A 477 19.58 -20.54 -46.48
CA VAL A 477 19.91 -20.49 -47.91
C VAL A 477 21.41 -20.32 -48.09
N TYR A 478 22.04 -21.18 -48.91
CA TYR A 478 23.48 -21.13 -49.18
C TYR A 478 23.80 -20.48 -50.53
N THR A 479 24.76 -19.55 -50.53
CA THR A 479 25.25 -18.87 -51.75
C THR A 479 26.76 -18.78 -51.75
N ILE A 480 27.38 -18.79 -52.94
CA ILE A 480 28.82 -18.54 -53.08
C ILE A 480 29.04 -17.04 -53.23
N VAL A 481 29.94 -16.51 -52.39
CA VAL A 481 30.19 -15.06 -52.25
C VAL A 481 31.65 -14.67 -52.42
N GLY A 482 32.53 -15.64 -52.71
CA GLY A 482 33.96 -15.39 -52.94
C GLY A 482 34.81 -16.65 -52.82
N GLY A 483 36.11 -16.46 -52.59
CA GLY A 483 37.14 -17.51 -52.57
C GLY A 483 37.94 -17.54 -53.87
N ALA A 484 39.21 -17.94 -53.78
CA ALA A 484 40.13 -17.96 -54.94
C ALA A 484 39.62 -18.83 -56.10
N ASP A 485 38.84 -19.87 -55.79
CA ASP A 485 38.37 -20.86 -56.73
C ASP A 485 36.84 -20.87 -56.87
N ALA A 486 36.15 -19.79 -56.46
CA ALA A 486 34.69 -19.67 -56.42
C ALA A 486 33.99 -20.12 -57.72
N ALA A 487 34.59 -19.82 -58.88
CA ALA A 487 34.04 -20.16 -60.19
C ALA A 487 33.94 -21.68 -60.45
N LEU A 488 34.69 -22.51 -59.70
CA LEU A 488 34.62 -23.96 -59.76
C LEU A 488 33.40 -24.54 -59.04
N PHE A 489 32.66 -23.74 -58.27
CA PHE A 489 31.58 -24.24 -57.40
C PHE A 489 30.21 -23.63 -57.73
N ASN A 490 29.15 -24.36 -57.39
CA ASN A 490 27.77 -23.89 -57.28
C ASN A 490 27.11 -24.45 -56.02
N THR A 491 25.98 -23.87 -55.61
CA THR A 491 25.13 -24.41 -54.55
C THR A 491 23.80 -24.91 -55.14
N ASN A 492 23.32 -26.06 -54.64
CA ASN A 492 21.98 -26.56 -54.92
C ASN A 492 21.32 -27.02 -53.62
N SER A 493 20.30 -26.28 -53.15
CA SER A 493 19.76 -26.46 -51.81
C SER A 493 20.87 -26.33 -50.75
N ASN A 494 21.19 -27.41 -50.04
CA ASN A 494 22.26 -27.48 -49.04
C ASN A 494 23.52 -28.18 -49.56
N GLU A 495 23.67 -28.44 -50.86
CA GLU A 495 24.87 -29.09 -51.40
C GLU A 495 25.82 -28.07 -52.04
N LEU A 496 27.10 -28.19 -51.75
CA LEU A 496 28.18 -27.58 -52.52
C LEU A 496 28.59 -28.53 -53.64
N ARG A 497 28.58 -28.06 -54.89
CA ARG A 497 28.84 -28.88 -56.09
C ARG A 497 29.89 -28.26 -56.98
N LEU A 498 30.58 -29.08 -57.77
CA LEU A 498 31.50 -28.62 -58.80
C LEU A 498 30.76 -28.15 -60.07
N ASN A 499 31.23 -27.07 -60.70
CA ASN A 499 30.80 -26.65 -62.04
C ASN A 499 31.53 -27.42 -63.14
N ASN A 500 32.79 -27.78 -62.90
CA ASN A 500 33.68 -28.44 -63.84
C ASN A 500 34.57 -29.45 -63.11
N ASN A 501 35.29 -30.26 -63.89
CA ASN A 501 36.25 -31.20 -63.32
C ASN A 501 37.42 -30.48 -62.63
N VAL A 502 38.00 -31.13 -61.62
CA VAL A 502 39.21 -30.68 -60.91
C VAL A 502 40.32 -31.71 -61.10
N ASP A 503 41.57 -31.25 -61.02
CA ASP A 503 42.79 -31.99 -61.34
C ASP A 503 43.81 -31.75 -60.22
N PHE A 504 44.26 -32.83 -59.58
CA PHE A 504 45.15 -32.80 -58.44
C PHE A 504 46.52 -32.22 -58.80
N GLU A 505 47.10 -32.62 -59.93
CA GLU A 505 48.40 -32.15 -60.41
C GLU A 505 48.39 -30.65 -60.71
N THR A 506 47.23 -30.09 -61.05
CA THR A 506 47.05 -28.65 -61.22
C THR A 506 46.95 -27.93 -59.88
N LYS A 507 46.06 -28.40 -58.99
CA LYS A 507 45.86 -27.76 -57.68
C LYS A 507 45.22 -28.73 -56.68
N SER A 508 45.99 -29.11 -55.65
CA SER A 508 45.54 -30.05 -54.61
C SER A 508 44.63 -29.45 -53.53
N THR A 509 44.39 -28.13 -53.56
CA THR A 509 43.62 -27.42 -52.53
C THR A 509 42.85 -26.27 -53.15
N LEU A 510 41.54 -26.25 -52.94
CA LEU A 510 40.61 -25.26 -53.47
C LEU A 510 40.01 -24.44 -52.34
N GLU A 511 39.74 -23.16 -52.61
CA GLU A 511 39.16 -22.24 -51.64
C GLU A 511 37.86 -21.64 -52.18
N VAL A 512 36.77 -21.79 -51.41
CA VAL A 512 35.47 -21.19 -51.71
C VAL A 512 34.88 -20.56 -50.46
N ARG A 513 34.41 -19.30 -50.57
CA ARG A 513 33.69 -18.62 -49.50
C ARG A 513 32.19 -18.73 -49.72
N VAL A 514 31.52 -19.35 -48.76
CA VAL A 514 30.08 -19.63 -48.78
C VAL A 514 29.39 -18.76 -47.73
N ARG A 515 28.20 -18.25 -48.06
CA ARG A 515 27.29 -17.55 -47.16
C ARG A 515 26.10 -18.43 -46.84
N THR A 516 25.72 -18.50 -45.58
CA THR A 516 24.41 -18.96 -45.12
C THR A 516 23.56 -17.76 -44.71
N THR A 517 22.29 -17.73 -45.12
CA THR A 517 21.34 -16.65 -44.81
C THR A 517 20.07 -17.28 -44.24
N ASP A 518 19.65 -16.86 -43.07
CA ASP A 518 18.40 -17.32 -42.46
C ASP A 518 17.15 -16.80 -43.22
N ASN A 519 16.02 -17.47 -43.06
CA ASN A 519 14.73 -16.96 -43.54
C ASN A 519 13.91 -16.39 -42.38
N SER A 520 13.89 -15.07 -42.22
CA SER A 520 13.21 -14.42 -41.09
C SER A 520 11.67 -14.40 -41.20
N ALA A 521 11.03 -15.37 -41.85
CA ALA A 521 9.57 -15.47 -41.88
C ALA A 521 9.08 -16.38 -40.74
N PRO A 522 8.29 -15.89 -39.76
CA PRO A 522 7.52 -14.64 -39.73
C PRO A 522 8.07 -13.53 -38.78
N GLN A 523 9.33 -13.58 -38.35
CA GLN A 523 9.91 -12.66 -37.37
C GLN A 523 10.61 -11.45 -38.04
N THR A 524 10.09 -10.24 -37.90
CA THR A 524 10.90 -9.00 -38.03
C THR A 524 11.94 -8.99 -36.89
N PRO A 525 13.26 -9.01 -37.16
CA PRO A 525 14.08 -8.17 -38.08
C PRO A 525 14.38 -8.74 -39.50
N PRO A 526 15.18 -8.08 -40.38
CA PRO A 526 15.55 -8.64 -41.69
C PRO A 526 16.47 -9.86 -41.54
N SER A 527 16.48 -10.73 -42.56
CA SER A 527 17.37 -11.89 -42.61
C SER A 527 18.83 -11.55 -42.29
N LEU A 528 19.45 -12.37 -41.44
CA LEU A 528 20.86 -12.27 -41.07
C LEU A 528 21.67 -13.37 -41.77
N TRP A 529 22.99 -13.23 -41.75
CA TRP A 529 23.88 -14.09 -42.52
C TRP A 529 25.25 -14.26 -41.90
N TYR A 530 25.86 -15.40 -42.20
CA TYR A 530 27.24 -15.74 -41.85
C TYR A 530 27.99 -16.20 -43.09
N GLU A 531 29.29 -15.91 -43.14
CA GLU A 531 30.17 -16.30 -44.24
C GLU A 531 31.37 -17.09 -43.71
N GLU A 532 31.72 -18.17 -44.40
CA GLU A 532 32.86 -18.99 -44.08
C GLU A 532 33.66 -19.35 -45.32
N THR A 533 34.99 -19.34 -45.20
CA THR A 533 35.89 -19.83 -46.24
C THR A 533 36.16 -21.31 -46.01
N LEU A 534 35.68 -22.14 -46.92
CA LEU A 534 35.92 -23.58 -46.94
C LEU A 534 37.16 -23.89 -47.77
N VAL A 535 38.01 -24.75 -47.22
CA VAL A 535 39.20 -25.30 -47.89
C VAL A 535 38.91 -26.75 -48.26
N ILE A 536 38.85 -27.03 -49.56
CA ILE A 536 38.55 -28.35 -50.11
C ILE A 536 39.84 -28.99 -50.60
N SER A 537 40.17 -30.17 -50.09
CA SER A 537 41.29 -30.98 -50.58
C SER A 537 40.86 -31.77 -51.80
N VAL A 538 41.68 -31.75 -52.85
CA VAL A 538 41.49 -32.63 -54.00
C VAL A 538 42.25 -33.92 -53.70
N ASN A 539 41.58 -35.07 -53.78
CA ASN A 539 42.26 -36.36 -53.64
C ASN A 539 42.81 -36.78 -55.00
N ASN A 540 44.04 -37.29 -54.99
CA ASN A 540 44.64 -37.88 -56.18
C ASN A 540 43.99 -39.25 -56.47
N VAL A 541 43.53 -39.44 -57.71
CA VAL A 541 42.94 -40.67 -58.23
C VAL A 541 43.84 -41.20 -59.34
N ASN A 542 44.62 -42.24 -59.03
CA ASN A 542 45.62 -42.81 -59.93
C ASN A 542 45.13 -43.02 -61.39
N GLU A 543 45.70 -42.26 -62.33
CA GLU A 543 45.44 -42.44 -63.76
C GLU A 543 46.36 -43.46 -64.45
N ALA A 544 45.98 -43.87 -65.65
CA ALA A 544 46.86 -44.63 -66.53
C ALA A 544 48.05 -43.76 -66.99
N PRO A 545 49.26 -44.33 -67.13
CA PRO A 545 50.40 -43.59 -67.69
C PRO A 545 50.04 -43.01 -69.06
N THR A 546 50.38 -41.73 -69.26
CA THR A 546 50.14 -41.00 -70.52
C THR A 546 51.31 -41.10 -71.49
#